data_AF-A0A7X6UST3-F1
#
_entry.id   AF-A0A7X6UST3-F1
#
_cell.length_a   1.000
_cell.length_b   1.000
_cell.length_c   1.000
_cell.angle_alpha   90.00
_cell.angle_beta   90.00
_cell.angle_gamma   90.00
#
_symmetry.space_group_name_H-M   'P 1'
#
loop_
_entity.id
_entity.type
_entity.pdbx_description
1 polymer ?
#
loop_
_entity_poly.entity_id
_entity_poly.type
_entity_poly.pdbx_seq_one_letter_code
_entity_poly.pdbx_strand_id
1 'polypeptide(L)' 'MAAASISIVIPVYNEEPNLAELIQRSLTACRSLQRPFEIILVDDGSHDASATLITQAAQKHAGEIVGVLL' A
#
# COMPACT_ATOMS: atom_id res chain seq x y z
N MET A 1 0.07 -22.93 -15.52
CA MET A 1 0.64 -21.57 -15.68
C MET A 1 0.58 -20.88 -14.34
N ALA A 2 1.64 -20.18 -13.92
CA ALA A 2 1.53 -19.33 -12.74
C ALA A 2 0.49 -18.24 -13.01
N ALA A 3 -0.39 -17.96 -12.05
CA ALA A 3 -1.35 -16.86 -12.19
C ALA A 3 -0.56 -15.55 -12.28
N ALA A 4 -0.92 -14.67 -13.22
CA ALA A 4 -0.25 -13.38 -13.35
C ALA A 4 -0.41 -12.56 -12.05
N SER A 5 0.62 -11.84 -11.63
CA SER A 5 0.58 -10.97 -10.47
C SER A 5 -0.22 -9.68 -10.75
N ILE A 6 -0.65 -9.01 -9.69
CA ILE A 6 -1.35 -7.73 -9.74
C ILE A 6 -0.52 -6.69 -8.97
N SER A 7 -0.19 -5.56 -9.60
CA SER A 7 0.44 -4.44 -8.92
C SER A 7 -0.55 -3.29 -8.84
N ILE A 8 -0.84 -2.81 -7.63
CA ILE A 8 -1.71 -1.65 -7.38
C ILE A 8 -0.83 -0.50 -6.94
N VAL A 9 -0.78 0.57 -7.73
CA VAL A 9 0.00 1.76 -7.40
C VAL A 9 -0.95 2.86 -6.93
N ILE A 10 -0.67 3.42 -5.76
CA ILE A 10 -1.51 4.45 -5.13
C ILE A 10 -0.61 5.64 -4.76
N PRO A 11 -0.79 6.80 -5.41
CA PRO A 11 -0.16 8.04 -4.96
C PRO A 11 -0.80 8.52 -3.66
N VAL A 12 0.02 9.01 -2.73
CA VAL A 12 -0.36 9.46 -1.40
C VAL A 12 0.22 10.85 -1.17
N TYR A 13 -0.64 11.80 -0.83
CA TYR A 13 -0.24 13.15 -0.45
C TYR A 13 -1.17 13.69 0.63
N ASN A 14 -0.66 13.84 1.86
CA ASN A 14 -1.42 14.29 3.03
C ASN A 14 -2.71 13.50 3.31
N GLU A 15 -2.63 12.16 3.30
CA GLU A 15 -3.77 11.26 3.49
C GLU A 15 -3.74 10.53 4.84
N GLU A 16 -3.02 11.07 5.85
CA GLU A 16 -2.94 10.50 7.21
C GLU A 16 -4.30 9.97 7.74
N PRO A 17 -5.42 10.71 7.67
CA PRO A 17 -6.69 10.23 8.22
C PRO A 17 -7.31 9.04 7.45
N ASN A 18 -6.97 8.87 6.16
CA ASN A 18 -7.61 7.90 5.27
C ASN A 18 -6.74 6.67 5.02
N LEU A 19 -5.42 6.81 5.19
CA LEU A 19 -4.44 5.82 4.78
C LEU A 19 -4.62 4.46 5.45
N ALA A 20 -4.98 4.44 6.74
CA ALA A 20 -5.20 3.19 7.47
C ALA A 20 -6.38 2.37 6.91
N GLU A 21 -7.50 3.03 6.60
CA GLU A 21 -8.68 2.37 6.02
C GLU A 21 -8.37 1.91 4.58
N LEU A 22 -7.71 2.77 3.80
CA LEU A 22 -7.30 2.46 2.42
C LEU A 22 -6.47 1.18 2.37
N ILE A 23 -5.44 1.08 3.21
CA ILE A 23 -4.57 -0.11 3.29
C ILE A 23 -5.38 -1.35 3.66
N GLN A 24 -6.21 -1.26 4.70
CA GLN A 24 -6.99 -2.39 5.18
C GLN A 24 -7.92 -2.94 4.09
N ARG A 25 -8.69 -2.06 3.45
CA ARG A 25 -9.67 -2.44 2.42
C ARG A 25 -8.99 -2.98 1.16
N SER A 26 -7.88 -2.38 0.76
CA SER A 26 -7.09 -2.83 -0.40
C SER A 26 -6.52 -4.22 -0.16
N LEU A 27 -5.90 -4.47 1.00
CA LEU A 27 -5.39 -5.80 1.37
C LEU A 27 -6.51 -6.86 1.37
N THR A 28 -7.66 -6.55 1.96
CA THR A 28 -8.80 -7.48 1.98
C THR A 28 -9.27 -7.82 0.56
N ALA A 29 -9.41 -6.81 -0.30
CA ALA A 29 -9.79 -7.02 -1.69
C ALA A 29 -8.76 -7.87 -2.44
N CYS A 30 -7.47 -7.53 -2.36
CA CYS A 30 -6.40 -8.26 -3.03
C CYS A 30 -6.28 -9.72 -2.59
N ARG A 31 -6.33 -9.98 -1.27
CA ARG A 31 -6.27 -11.34 -0.73
C ARG A 31 -7.44 -12.21 -1.20
N SER A 32 -8.61 -11.62 -1.44
CA SER A 32 -9.80 -12.34 -1.95
C SER A 32 -9.63 -12.86 -3.37
N LEU A 33 -8.71 -12.28 -4.17
CA LEU A 33 -8.48 -12.67 -5.56
C LEU A 33 -7.67 -13.96 -5.71
N GLN A 34 -7.08 -14.48 -4.62
CA GLN A 34 -6.26 -15.70 -4.61
C GLN A 34 -5.13 -15.68 -5.66
N ARG A 35 -4.53 -14.51 -5.88
CA ARG A 35 -3.44 -14.28 -6.83
C ARG A 35 -2.31 -13.50 -6.14
N PRO A 36 -1.05 -13.68 -6.58
CA PRO A 36 0.05 -12.84 -6.09
C PRO A 36 -0.24 -11.37 -6.38
N PHE A 37 0.03 -10.50 -5.42
CA PHE A 37 -0.16 -9.06 -5.57
C PHE A 37 0.86 -8.26 -4.78
N GLU A 38 1.00 -6.99 -5.14
CA GLU A 38 1.68 -5.97 -4.35
C GLU A 38 0.88 -4.66 -4.39
N ILE A 39 0.89 -3.94 -3.28
CA ILE A 39 0.34 -2.58 -3.16
C ILE A 39 1.52 -1.64 -2.96
N ILE A 40 1.71 -0.74 -3.91
CA ILE A 40 2.80 0.25 -3.93
C ILE A 40 2.20 1.59 -3.53
N LEU A 41 2.51 2.05 -2.32
CA LEU A 41 2.11 3.36 -1.81
C LEU A 41 3.24 4.34 -2.11
N VAL A 42 2.97 5.35 -2.93
CA VAL A 42 3.95 6.36 -3.35
C VAL A 42 3.64 7.67 -2.63
N ASP A 43 4.42 8.01 -1.62
CA ASP A 43 4.35 9.32 -0.97
C ASP A 43 5.00 10.38 -1.86
N ASP A 44 4.23 11.40 -2.23
CA ASP A 44 4.67 12.50 -3.11
C ASP A 44 4.97 13.77 -2.30
N GLY A 45 5.81 13.62 -1.26
CA GLY A 45 6.24 14.73 -0.41
C GLY A 45 5.18 15.20 0.59
N SER A 46 4.49 14.27 1.26
CA SER A 46 3.52 14.62 2.31
C SER A 46 4.18 15.39 3.46
N HIS A 47 3.43 16.31 4.06
CA HIS A 47 3.85 17.10 5.23
C HIS A 47 3.19 16.63 6.53
N ASP A 48 2.27 15.66 6.45
CA ASP A 48 1.65 15.01 7.60
C ASP A 48 2.32 13.66 7.93
N ALA A 49 1.68 12.80 8.72
CA ALA A 49 2.26 11.51 9.10
C ALA A 49 2.18 10.43 7.99
N SER A 50 1.72 10.72 6.77
CA SER A 50 1.52 9.74 5.70
C SER A 50 2.76 8.91 5.41
N ALA A 51 3.93 9.52 5.23
CA ALA A 51 5.19 8.81 4.98
C ALA A 51 5.57 7.84 6.11
N THR A 52 5.32 8.24 7.37
CA THR A 52 5.56 7.40 8.55
C THR A 52 4.61 6.21 8.55
N LEU A 53 3.33 6.44 8.28
CA LEU A 53 2.31 5.39 8.21
C LEU A 53 2.58 4.40 7.06
N ILE A 54 3.02 4.89 5.89
CA ILE A 54 3.43 4.04 4.75
C ILE A 54 4.59 3.12 5.17
N THR A 55 5.61 3.66 5.83
CA THR A 55 6.77 2.89 6.29
C THR A 55 6.35 1.79 7.27
N GLN A 56 5.49 2.13 8.24
CA GLN A 56 4.95 1.15 9.20
C GLN A 56 4.11 0.06 8.50
N ALA A 57 3.32 0.43 7.50
CA ALA A 57 2.50 -0.51 6.75
C ALA A 57 3.36 -1.48 5.93
N ALA A 58 4.41 -0.99 5.26
CA ALA A 58 5.35 -1.83 4.51
C ALA A 58 6.07 -2.84 5.41
N GLN A 59 6.44 -2.45 6.63
CA GLN A 59 7.04 -3.36 7.62
C GLN A 59 6.02 -4.41 8.12
N LYS A 60 4.81 -3.98 8.45
CA LYS A 60 3.74 -4.84 8.98
C LYS A 60 3.24 -5.86 7.96
N HIS A 61 3.24 -5.49 6.68
CA HIS A 61 2.72 -6.28 5.57
C HIS A 61 3.81 -6.60 4.55
N ALA A 62 4.97 -7.03 5.04
CA ALA A 62 6.13 -7.35 4.21
C ALA A 62 5.77 -8.38 3.13
N GLY A 63 6.07 -8.04 1.88
CA GLY A 63 5.75 -8.87 0.70
C GLY A 63 4.39 -8.60 0.07
N GLU A 64 3.52 -7.81 0.71
CA GLU A 64 2.23 -7.36 0.15
C GLU A 64 2.20 -5.84 -0.05
N ILE A 65 2.93 -5.08 0.78
CA ILE A 65 3.02 -3.61 0.69
C ILE A 65 4.46 -3.17 0.45
N VAL A 66 4.62 -2.23 -0.48
CA VAL A 66 5.86 -1.51 -0.77
C VAL A 66 5.61 -0.02 -0.58
N GLY A 67 6.45 0.65 0.20
CA GLY A 67 6.45 2.10 0.33
C GLY A 67 7.52 2.71 -0.57
N VAL A 68 7.16 3.73 -1.35
CA VAL A 68 8.09 4.58 -2.10
C VAL A 68 7.90 6.00 -1.58
N LEU A 69 8.97 6.61 -1.07
CA LEU A 69 8.94 7.95 -0.50
C LEU A 69 9.80 8.86 -1.37
N LEU A 70 9.23 9.94 -1.89
CA LEU A 70 9.88 10.89 -2.81
C LEU A 70 10.31 12.18 -2.11
#